data_AF-A0A3D3HT93-F1
#
_entry.id   AF-A0A3D3HT93-F1
#
_cell.length_a   1.000
_cell.length_b   1.000
_cell.length_c   1.000
_cell.angle_alpha   90.00
_cell.angle_beta   90.00
_cell.angle_gamma   90.00
#
_symmetry.space_group_name_H-M   'P 1'
#
loop_
_entity.id
_entity.type
_entity.pdbx_description
1 polymer ?
#
loop_
_entity_poly.entity_id
_entity_poly.type
_entity_poly.pdbx_seq_one_letter_code
_entity_poly.pdbx_strand_id
1 'polypeptide(L)' 'MSQEEIIDRAKLVDVLTRVKAFTVAAQYLTRDKEELRISRELLSQAEAEIDEALGEEGNG' A
#
# COMPACT_ATOMS: atom_id res chain seq x y z
N MET A 1 -21.58 -0.57 -21.42
CA MET A 1 -20.13 -0.79 -21.57
C MET A 1 -19.46 -0.13 -20.38
N SER A 2 -18.58 -0.88 -19.74
CA SER A 2 -17.99 -0.65 -18.42
C SER A 2 -17.34 0.73 -18.28
N GLN A 3 -17.57 1.40 -17.15
CA GLN A 3 -16.71 2.50 -16.73
C GLN A 3 -15.35 1.88 -16.41
N GLU A 4 -14.45 1.90 -17.38
CA GLU A 4 -13.04 1.66 -17.14
C GLU A 4 -12.59 2.85 -16.29
N GLU A 5 -12.35 2.62 -15.00
CA GLU A 5 -11.79 3.63 -14.10
C GLU A 5 -10.40 3.99 -14.61
N ILE A 6 -10.32 5.08 -15.37
CA ILE A 6 -9.05 5.67 -15.75
C ILE A 6 -8.46 6.20 -14.44
N ILE A 7 -7.65 5.39 -13.77
CA ILE A 7 -6.87 5.83 -12.60
C ILE A 7 -6.06 7.04 -13.07
N ASP A 8 -6.31 8.19 -12.44
CA ASP A 8 -5.54 9.39 -12.68
C ASP A 8 -4.07 9.07 -12.44
N ARG A 9 -3.24 9.26 -13.47
CA ARG A 9 -1.82 8.95 -13.43
C ARG A 9 -1.11 9.64 -12.27
N ALA A 10 -1.54 10.84 -11.87
CA ALA A 10 -1.00 11.51 -10.70
C ALA A 10 -1.31 10.75 -9.42
N LYS A 11 -2.57 10.32 -9.24
CA LYS A 11 -2.99 9.51 -8.08
C LYS A 11 -2.25 8.18 -8.02
N LEU A 12 -2.06 7.51 -9.16
CA LEU A 12 -1.30 6.26 -9.22
C LEU A 12 0.17 6.47 -8.80
N VAL A 13 0.80 7.56 -9.25
CA VAL A 13 2.17 7.90 -8.85
C VAL A 13 2.26 8.18 -7.34
N ASP A 14 1.25 8.84 -6.78
CA ASP A 14 1.20 9.11 -5.34
C ASP A 14 1.04 7.81 -4.52
N VAL A 15 0.16 6.91 -4.94
CA VAL A 15 -0.02 5.58 -4.33
C VAL A 15 1.29 4.79 -4.38
N LEU A 16 1.90 4.66 -5.56
CA LEU A 16 3.16 3.94 -5.73
C LEU A 16 4.29 4.54 -4.88
N THR A 17 4.28 5.87 -4.68
CA THR A 17 5.25 6.55 -3.82
C THR A 17 5.06 6.17 -2.35
N ARG A 18 3.81 6.13 -1.86
CA ARG A 18 3.49 5.71 -0.48
C ARG A 18 3.83 4.23 -0.25
N VAL A 19 3.40 3.35 -1.15
CA VAL A 19 3.71 1.91 -1.13
C VAL A 19 5.23 1.68 -1.09
N LYS A 20 5.98 2.40 -1.93
CA LYS A 20 7.45 2.34 -1.91
C LYS A 20 8.02 2.79 -0.57
N ALA A 21 7.53 3.87 0.01
CA ALA A 21 8.01 4.37 1.29
C ALA A 21 7.80 3.34 2.43
N PHE A 22 6.60 2.76 2.50
CA PHE A 22 6.26 1.74 3.49
C PHE A 22 7.11 0.47 3.34
N THR A 23 7.22 -0.06 2.12
CA THR A 23 7.99 -1.28 1.85
C THR A 23 9.48 -1.09 2.11
N VAL A 24 10.06 0.06 1.74
CA VAL A 24 11.46 0.39 2.06
C VAL A 24 11.66 0.50 3.57
N ALA A 25 10.79 1.21 4.28
CA ALA A 25 10.91 1.36 5.74
C ALA A 25 10.80 0.00 6.46
N ALA A 26 9.88 -0.87 6.03
CA ALA A 26 9.67 -2.19 6.59
C ALA A 26 10.92 -3.09 6.49
N GLN A 27 11.73 -2.95 5.44
CA GLN A 27 12.96 -3.73 5.25
C GLN A 27 14.03 -3.45 6.32
N TYR A 28 14.05 -2.25 6.89
CA TYR A 28 15.04 -1.87 7.90
C TYR A 28 14.61 -2.21 9.34
N LEU A 29 13.34 -2.58 9.55
CA LEU A 29 12.76 -2.88 10.85
C LEU A 29 12.75 -4.40 11.10
N THR A 30 13.92 -4.95 11.45
CA THR A 30 14.14 -6.41 11.56
C THR A 30 14.88 -6.85 12.82
N ARG A 31 15.26 -5.93 13.71
CA ARG A 31 16.23 -6.19 14.78
C ARG A 31 15.59 -6.87 16.00
N ASP A 32 14.31 -6.60 16.27
CA ASP A 32 13.58 -7.20 17.37
C ASP A 32 12.08 -7.39 17.06
N LYS A 33 11.34 -7.93 18.03
CA LYS A 33 9.91 -8.23 17.88
C LYS A 33 9.05 -6.99 17.67
N GLU A 34 9.44 -5.85 18.23
CA GLU A 34 8.70 -4.60 18.09
C GLU A 34 8.95 -3.98 16.72
N GLU A 35 10.20 -3.97 16.26
CA GLU A 35 10.52 -3.58 14.89
C GLU A 35 9.79 -4.48 13.87
N LEU A 36 9.78 -5.80 14.07
CA LEU A 36 9.03 -6.73 13.21
C LEU A 36 7.52 -6.47 13.23
N ARG A 37 6.96 -6.03 14.37
CA ARG A 37 5.54 -5.64 14.47
C ARG A 37 5.27 -4.42 13.60
N ILE A 38 6.10 -3.38 13.71
CA ILE A 38 5.98 -2.15 12.92
C ILE A 38 6.20 -2.44 11.43
N SER A 39 7.18 -3.29 11.09
CA SER A 39 7.43 -3.74 9.72
C SER A 39 6.16 -4.34 9.08
N ARG A 40 5.48 -5.23 9.80
CA ARG A 40 4.21 -5.81 9.34
C ARG A 40 3.09 -4.79 9.22
N GLU A 41 3.01 -3.83 10.13
CA GLU A 41 2.02 -2.76 10.10
C GLU A 41 2.21 -1.87 8.85
N LEU A 42 3.45 -1.54 8.50
CA LEU A 42 3.77 -0.80 7.27
C LEU A 42 3.43 -1.60 6.00
N LEU A 43 3.68 -2.91 5.99
CA LEU A 43 3.29 -3.77 4.86
C LEU A 43 1.77 -3.83 4.69
N SER A 44 1.02 -3.95 5.79
CA SER A 44 -0.45 -3.91 5.75
C SER A 44 -0.99 -2.57 5.25
N GLN A 45 -0.34 -1.45 5.60
CA GLN A 45 -0.69 -0.13 5.04
C GLN A 45 -0.39 -0.05 3.53
N ALA A 46 0.71 -0.66 3.08
CA ALA A 46 1.03 -0.72 1.66
C ALA A 46 0.00 -1.55 0.87
N GLU A 47 -0.49 -2.64 1.45
CA GLU A 47 -1.58 -3.45 0.87
C GLU A 47 -2.87 -2.62 0.76
N ALA A 48 -3.29 -1.94 1.82
CA ALA A 48 -4.50 -1.11 1.82
C ALA A 48 -4.46 0.01 0.76
N GLU A 49 -3.30 0.64 0.56
CA GLU A 49 -3.10 1.65 -0.48
C GLU A 49 -3.23 1.08 -1.91
N ILE A 50 -2.83 -0.17 -2.11
CA ILE A 50 -2.99 -0.87 -3.38
C ILE A 50 -4.46 -1.22 -3.59
N ASP A 51 -5.13 -1.76 -2.58
CA ASP A 51 -6.53 -2.16 -2.66
C ASP A 51 -7.45 -0.96 -2.94
N GLU A 52 -7.22 0.17 -2.26
CA GLU A 52 -7.93 1.43 -2.51
C GLU A 52 -7.69 1.94 -3.95
N ALA A 53 -6.46 1.81 -4.45
CA ALA A 53 -6.11 2.27 -5.80
C ALA A 53 -6.64 1.35 -6.92
N LEU A 54 -6.80 0.06 -6.65
CA LEU A 54 -7.38 -0.91 -7.59
C LEU A 54 -8.91 -0.95 -7.54
N GLY A 55 -9.52 -0.23 -6.60
CA GLY A 55 -10.97 -0.14 -6.49
C GLY A 55 -11.60 -1.44 -5.99
N GLU A 56 -10.91 -2.24 -5.16
CA GLU A 56 -11.59 -3.32 -4.44
C GLU A 56 -12.54 -2.70 -3.41
N GLU A 57 -13.77 -2.40 -3.84
CA GLU A 57 -14.93 -2.41 -2.97
C GLU A 57 -14.86 -3.72 -2.18
N GLY A 58 -14.73 -3.61 -0.86
CA GLY A 58 -14.86 -4.75 0.03
C GLY A 58 -16.16 -5.49 -0.26
N ASN A 59 -16.05 -6.61 -0.99
CA ASN A 59 -17.06 -7.65 -0.94
C ASN A 59 -16.90 -8.32 0.43
N GLY A 60 -17.86 -8.02 1.31
CA GLY A 60 -17.97 -8.61 2.64
C GLY A 60 -18.35 -10.09 2.66
#